data_AF-A0A2E3K8K9-F1
#
_entry.id   AF-A0A2E3K8K9-F1
#
_cell.length_a   1.000
_cell.length_b   1.000
_cell.length_c   1.000
_cell.angle_alpha   90.00
_cell.angle_beta   90.00
_cell.angle_gamma   90.00
#
_symmetry.space_group_name_H-M   'P 1'
#
loop_
_entity.id
_entity.type
_entity.pdbx_description
1 polymer ?
#
loop_
_entity_poly.entity_id
_entity_poly.type
_entity_poly.pdbx_seq_one_letter_code
_entity_poly.pdbx_strand_id
1 'polypeptide(L)'
;MKKLDAITDFSRAQFARFFLLCKSFFSEKLMEKVENYLNLTNSLLVPLSAIIILISAVIFSIKMSTATPLLLAVLAVFFLFFGDFISEKFHGACKAAIKSNQTSISSNAYLELIVFLNVFSVIGLVLGGIYFAIDESSLTIFLGCLAAAVLILLSTVPVLNPHIINMSISTNSGAASDLVGIIAISLKTLLYYSKLFSRLVIIVGGVIMVIAAFGALAEDMSSIMRGVNGLAILMVGFFYPVIVYIWFLLIFAIADILLAVLSIKDINTKVDQKKD
;
A
#
# COMPACT_ATOMS: atom_id res chain seq x y z
N MET A 1 -25.14 10.09 38.80
CA MET A 1 -24.71 11.01 37.73
C MET A 1 -23.22 11.37 37.83
N LYS A 2 -22.73 12.13 38.83
CA LYS A 2 -21.30 12.52 38.94
C LYS A 2 -20.23 11.42 38.76
N LYS A 3 -20.48 10.19 39.23
CA LYS A 3 -19.56 9.05 39.05
C LYS A 3 -19.50 8.53 37.60
N LEU A 4 -20.61 8.61 36.86
CA LEU A 4 -20.70 8.16 35.47
C LEU A 4 -20.00 9.14 34.53
N ASP A 5 -20.15 10.44 34.82
CA ASP A 5 -19.48 11.53 34.09
C ASP A 5 -17.95 11.45 34.29
N ALA A 6 -17.49 11.17 35.52
CA ALA A 6 -16.05 11.00 35.79
C ALA A 6 -15.43 9.79 35.06
N ILE A 7 -16.16 8.67 34.92
CA ILE A 7 -15.69 7.49 34.19
C ILE A 7 -15.62 7.78 32.69
N THR A 8 -16.61 8.48 32.15
CA THR A 8 -16.64 8.85 30.73
C THR A 8 -15.54 9.86 30.41
N ASP A 9 -15.31 10.87 31.24
CA ASP A 9 -14.22 11.84 31.06
C ASP A 9 -12.84 11.20 31.17
N PHE A 10 -12.65 10.27 32.12
CA PHE A 10 -11.42 9.49 32.21
C PHE A 10 -11.19 8.66 30.95
N SER A 11 -12.21 7.97 30.44
CA SER A 11 -12.09 7.18 29.21
C SER A 11 -11.70 8.04 28.01
N ARG A 12 -12.35 9.20 27.82
CA ARG A 12 -12.04 10.17 26.75
C ARG A 12 -10.61 10.68 26.86
N ALA A 13 -10.15 10.98 28.08
CA ALA A 13 -8.78 11.42 28.30
C ALA A 13 -7.75 10.35 27.95
N GLN A 14 -8.01 9.08 28.26
CA GLN A 14 -7.11 7.98 27.87
C GLN A 14 -7.09 7.78 26.35
N PHE A 15 -8.25 7.85 25.69
CA PHE A 15 -8.33 7.77 24.23
C PHE A 15 -7.58 8.92 23.54
N ALA A 16 -7.73 10.15 24.04
CA ALA A 16 -6.98 11.30 23.52
C ALA A 16 -5.46 11.12 23.68
N ARG A 17 -5.00 10.62 24.83
CA ARG A 17 -3.58 10.31 25.06
C ARG A 17 -3.08 9.23 24.10
N PHE A 18 -3.84 8.15 23.93
CA PHE A 18 -3.51 7.08 23.00
C PHE A 18 -3.42 7.57 21.56
N PHE A 19 -4.37 8.40 21.13
CA PHE A 19 -4.38 9.00 19.79
C PHE A 19 -3.16 9.90 19.57
N LEU A 20 -2.80 10.73 20.56
CA LEU A 20 -1.59 11.56 20.50
C LEU A 20 -0.30 10.72 20.42
N LEU A 21 -0.23 9.60 21.13
CA LEU A 21 0.88 8.64 21.01
C LEU A 21 0.96 8.02 19.62
N CYS A 22 -0.18 7.60 19.05
CA CYS A 22 -0.21 7.09 17.68
C CYS A 22 0.27 8.15 16.68
N LYS A 23 -0.18 9.41 16.83
CA LYS A 23 0.22 10.51 15.97
C LYS A 23 1.72 10.82 16.07
N SER A 24 2.31 10.74 17.27
CA SER A 24 3.75 10.97 17.44
C SER A 24 4.61 9.84 16.86
N PHE A 25 4.15 8.59 17.00
CA PHE A 25 4.84 7.42 16.48
C PHE A 25 4.74 7.31 14.95
N PHE A 26 3.54 7.51 14.39
CA PHE A 26 3.25 7.49 12.95
C PHE A 26 3.44 8.87 12.30
N SER A 27 4.65 9.41 12.46
CA SER A 27 4.99 10.70 11.85
C SER A 27 5.38 10.57 10.38
N GLU A 28 5.11 11.61 9.60
CA GLU A 28 5.55 11.74 8.20
C GLU A 28 7.07 11.57 8.06
N LYS A 29 7.84 12.09 9.02
CA LYS A 29 9.31 11.97 9.07
C LYS A 29 9.77 10.51 9.07
N LEU A 30 9.04 9.63 9.77
CA LEU A 30 9.36 8.21 9.78
C LEU A 30 9.13 7.59 8.39
N MET A 31 8.05 7.97 7.71
CA MET A 31 7.75 7.49 6.36
C MET A 31 8.76 8.01 5.33
N GLU A 32 9.15 9.28 5.40
CA GLU A 32 10.22 9.84 4.55
C GLU A 32 11.54 9.08 4.74
N LYS A 33 11.90 8.77 5.98
CA LYS A 33 13.11 8.00 6.30
C LYS A 33 13.04 6.60 5.68
N VAL A 34 11.93 5.89 5.84
CA VAL A 34 11.72 4.55 5.25
C VAL A 34 11.79 4.61 3.72
N GLU A 35 11.12 5.59 3.10
CA GLU A 35 11.15 5.76 1.64
C GLU A 35 12.57 6.03 1.12
N ASN A 36 13.34 6.86 1.81
CA ASN A 36 14.73 7.16 1.44
C ASN A 36 15.63 5.92 1.48
N TYR A 37 15.51 5.07 2.52
CA TYR A 37 16.23 3.80 2.59
C TYR A 37 15.83 2.83 1.47
N LEU A 38 14.53 2.76 1.15
CA LEU A 38 14.05 1.90 0.06
C LEU A 38 14.51 2.39 -1.31
N ASN A 39 14.59 3.72 -1.53
CA ASN A 39 15.09 4.29 -2.78
C ASN A 39 16.56 3.95 -3.02
N LEU A 40 17.38 4.07 -1.98
CA LEU A 40 18.80 3.72 -2.05
C LEU A 40 18.98 2.24 -2.35
N THR A 41 18.23 1.38 -1.67
CA THR A 41 18.25 -0.08 -1.91
C THR A 41 17.80 -0.41 -3.34
N ASN A 42 16.71 0.19 -3.82
CA ASN A 42 16.20 -0.09 -5.16
C ASN A 42 17.17 0.32 -6.27
N SER A 43 17.80 1.50 -6.17
CA SER A 43 18.76 1.98 -7.17
C SER A 43 19.93 1.00 -7.38
N LEU A 44 20.29 0.25 -6.34
CA LEU A 44 21.32 -0.79 -6.40
C LEU A 44 20.75 -2.14 -6.84
N LEU A 45 19.52 -2.46 -6.42
CA LEU A 45 18.92 -3.77 -6.63
C LEU A 45 18.52 -4.02 -8.09
N VAL A 46 18.03 -2.99 -8.80
CA VAL A 46 17.63 -3.10 -10.21
C VAL A 46 18.79 -3.60 -11.09
N PRO A 47 19.97 -2.95 -11.14
CA PRO A 47 21.09 -3.45 -11.95
C PRO A 47 21.64 -4.79 -11.41
N LEU A 48 21.66 -4.99 -10.10
CA LEU A 48 22.08 -6.27 -9.51
C LEU A 48 21.17 -7.43 -9.98
N SER A 49 19.86 -7.21 -9.99
CA SER A 49 18.88 -8.20 -10.43
C SER A 49 19.04 -8.55 -11.92
N ALA A 50 19.38 -7.57 -12.77
CA ALA A 50 19.70 -7.83 -14.18
C ALA A 50 20.93 -8.73 -14.33
N ILE A 51 21.99 -8.48 -13.55
CA ILE A 51 23.20 -9.33 -13.55
C ILE A 51 22.86 -10.76 -13.09
N ILE A 52 22.09 -10.90 -12.02
CA ILE A 52 21.67 -12.20 -11.49
C ILE A 52 20.85 -12.97 -12.53
N ILE A 53 19.89 -12.32 -13.19
CA ILE A 53 19.08 -12.92 -14.26
C ILE A 53 19.97 -13.46 -15.37
N LEU A 54 20.95 -12.68 -15.83
CA LEU A 54 21.88 -13.11 -16.89
C LEU A 54 22.75 -14.28 -16.46
N ILE A 55 23.33 -14.23 -15.26
CA ILE A 55 24.17 -15.32 -14.72
C ILE A 55 23.35 -16.60 -14.59
N SER A 56 22.15 -16.52 -14.00
CA SER A 56 21.25 -17.67 -13.87
C SER A 56 20.90 -18.26 -15.23
N ALA A 57 20.61 -17.41 -16.22
CA ALA A 57 20.25 -17.87 -17.56
C ALA A 57 21.39 -18.55 -18.30
N VAL A 58 22.64 -18.08 -18.12
CA VAL A 58 23.83 -18.77 -18.65
C VAL A 58 23.95 -20.15 -18.03
N ILE A 59 23.83 -20.26 -16.70
CA ILE A 59 23.89 -21.55 -15.99
C ILE A 59 22.81 -22.51 -16.52
N PHE A 60 21.56 -22.05 -16.62
CA PHE A 60 20.46 -22.86 -17.14
C PHE A 60 20.63 -23.26 -18.60
N SER A 61 21.12 -22.36 -19.45
CA SER A 61 21.33 -22.65 -20.87
C SER A 61 22.39 -23.73 -21.08
N ILE A 62 23.48 -23.69 -20.29
CA ILE A 62 24.52 -24.72 -20.29
C ILE A 62 23.93 -26.06 -19.83
N LYS A 63 23.22 -26.08 -18.69
CA LYS A 63 22.66 -27.32 -18.13
C LYS A 63 21.60 -27.95 -19.03
N MET A 64 20.73 -27.15 -19.64
CA MET A 64 19.67 -27.64 -20.52
C MET A 64 20.11 -27.89 -21.95
N SER A 65 21.36 -27.55 -22.31
CA SER A 65 21.86 -27.61 -23.71
C SER A 65 20.94 -26.87 -24.70
N THR A 66 20.30 -25.79 -24.26
CA THR A 66 19.40 -24.96 -25.10
C THR A 66 19.71 -23.47 -24.91
N ALA A 67 19.65 -22.69 -25.99
CA ALA A 67 19.88 -21.24 -25.92
C ALA A 67 18.65 -20.44 -25.45
N THR A 68 17.48 -21.09 -25.33
CA THR A 68 16.20 -20.46 -24.98
C THR A 68 16.25 -19.67 -23.66
N PRO A 69 16.82 -20.19 -22.55
CA PRO A 69 16.87 -19.43 -21.30
C PRO A 69 17.70 -18.15 -21.42
N LEU A 70 18.79 -18.18 -22.18
CA LEU A 70 19.62 -17.00 -22.44
C LEU A 70 18.85 -15.92 -23.21
N LEU A 71 18.13 -16.30 -24.27
CA LEU A 71 17.33 -15.35 -25.06
C LEU A 71 16.20 -14.74 -24.23
N LEU A 72 15.52 -15.55 -23.42
CA LEU A 72 14.49 -15.07 -22.49
C LEU A 72 15.06 -14.13 -21.42
N ALA A 73 16.29 -14.36 -20.97
CA ALA A 73 16.93 -13.50 -19.97
C ALA A 73 17.32 -12.14 -20.53
N VAL A 74 17.83 -12.08 -21.76
CA VAL A 74 18.09 -10.80 -22.44
C VAL A 74 16.80 -10.00 -22.56
N LEU A 75 15.71 -10.66 -22.96
CA LEU A 75 14.39 -10.03 -23.04
C LEU A 75 13.88 -9.60 -21.66
N ALA A 76 14.06 -10.42 -20.63
CA ALA A 76 13.67 -10.11 -19.26
C ALA A 76 14.43 -8.90 -18.70
N VAL A 77 15.74 -8.77 -18.97
CA VAL A 77 16.54 -7.60 -18.58
C VAL A 77 16.04 -6.33 -19.27
N PHE A 78 15.71 -6.41 -20.56
CA PHE A 78 15.09 -5.28 -21.26
C PHE A 78 13.77 -4.85 -20.57
N PHE A 79 12.88 -5.81 -20.29
CA PHE A 79 11.63 -5.52 -19.60
C PHE A 79 11.82 -5.02 -18.17
N LEU A 80 12.89 -5.42 -17.50
CA LEU A 80 13.22 -4.98 -16.15
C LEU A 80 13.53 -3.48 -16.13
N PHE A 81 14.42 -3.01 -17.02
CA PHE A 81 14.72 -1.58 -17.16
C PHE A 81 13.53 -0.78 -17.68
N PHE A 82 12.79 -1.34 -18.64
CA PHE A 82 11.55 -0.73 -19.11
C PHE A 82 10.52 -0.59 -17.99
N GLY A 83 10.34 -1.62 -17.17
CA GLY A 83 9.46 -1.63 -16.02
C GLY A 83 9.86 -0.59 -14.98
N ASP A 84 11.15 -0.48 -14.63
CA ASP A 84 11.63 0.54 -13.70
C ASP A 84 11.40 1.97 -14.24
N PHE A 85 11.65 2.20 -15.53
CA PHE A 85 11.36 3.49 -16.18
C PHE A 85 9.87 3.85 -16.10
N ILE A 86 8.98 2.91 -16.43
CA ILE A 86 7.53 3.12 -16.35
C ILE A 86 7.09 3.33 -14.90
N SER A 87 7.62 2.53 -13.97
CA SER A 87 7.34 2.63 -12.53
C SER A 87 7.60 4.05 -12.01
N GLU A 88 8.76 4.62 -12.34
CA GLU A 88 9.14 5.96 -11.86
C GLU A 88 8.23 7.06 -12.45
N LYS A 89 7.81 6.94 -13.72
CA LYS A 89 6.84 7.86 -14.33
C LYS A 89 5.48 7.78 -13.62
N PHE A 90 5.01 6.58 -13.31
CA PHE A 90 3.72 6.38 -12.64
C PHE A 90 3.75 6.75 -11.15
N HIS A 91 4.88 6.66 -10.46
CA HIS A 91 5.03 7.25 -9.12
C HIS A 91 4.77 8.76 -9.14
N GLY A 92 5.28 9.46 -10.17
CA GLY A 92 4.95 10.86 -10.43
C GLY A 92 3.45 11.09 -10.66
N ALA A 93 2.83 10.24 -11.50
CA ALA A 93 1.40 10.31 -11.80
C ALA A 93 0.51 10.06 -10.56
N CYS A 94 0.86 9.11 -9.70
CA CYS A 94 0.17 8.86 -8.43
C CYS A 94 0.20 10.09 -7.51
N LYS A 95 1.38 10.72 -7.36
CA LYS A 95 1.52 11.96 -6.58
C LYS A 95 0.70 13.10 -7.17
N ALA A 96 0.70 13.25 -8.49
CA ALA A 96 -0.12 14.23 -9.18
C ALA A 96 -1.62 13.99 -8.97
N ALA A 97 -2.08 12.73 -9.05
CA ALA A 97 -3.48 12.36 -8.84
C ALA A 97 -3.97 12.65 -7.41
N ILE A 98 -3.13 12.44 -6.39
CA ILE A 98 -3.46 12.84 -5.03
C ILE A 98 -3.63 14.37 -4.96
N LYS A 99 -2.68 15.12 -5.53
CA LYS A 99 -2.66 16.59 -5.46
C LYS A 99 -3.81 17.24 -6.24
N SER A 100 -4.23 16.67 -7.36
CA SER A 100 -5.30 17.23 -8.20
C SER A 100 -6.70 16.97 -7.65
N ASN A 101 -6.90 15.90 -6.89
CA ASN A 101 -8.21 15.48 -6.42
C ASN A 101 -8.36 15.81 -4.93
N GLN A 102 -8.88 16.98 -4.59
CA GLN A 102 -9.17 17.33 -3.19
C GLN A 102 -10.48 16.68 -2.73
N THR A 103 -10.47 16.12 -1.52
CA THR A 103 -11.68 15.52 -0.91
C THR A 103 -11.91 16.10 0.47
N SER A 104 -13.16 16.23 0.90
CA SER A 104 -13.49 16.76 2.23
C SER A 104 -14.28 15.78 3.08
N ILE A 105 -14.14 15.91 4.40
CA ILE A 105 -14.97 15.21 5.38
C ILE A 105 -15.48 16.22 6.42
N SER A 106 -16.69 16.01 6.93
CA SER A 106 -17.37 16.91 7.86
C SER A 106 -16.75 16.91 9.24
N SER A 107 -16.25 15.76 9.69
CA SER A 107 -15.86 15.53 11.07
C SER A 107 -14.57 14.70 11.20
N ASN A 108 -13.72 15.11 12.13
CA ASN A 108 -12.51 14.35 12.51
C ASN A 108 -12.85 13.01 13.19
N ALA A 109 -14.05 12.87 13.75
CA ALA A 109 -14.46 11.67 14.47
C ALA A 109 -14.40 10.41 13.58
N TYR A 110 -14.65 10.55 12.27
CA TYR A 110 -14.52 9.43 11.32
C TYR A 110 -13.08 8.97 11.16
N LEU A 111 -12.13 9.90 11.07
CA LEU A 111 -10.71 9.58 10.98
C LEU A 111 -10.24 8.88 12.26
N GLU A 112 -10.65 9.40 13.43
CA GLU A 112 -10.37 8.77 14.73
C GLU A 112 -10.94 7.34 14.80
N LEU A 113 -12.17 7.13 14.34
CA LEU A 113 -12.80 5.80 14.29
C LEU A 113 -12.00 4.82 13.41
N ILE A 114 -11.56 5.25 12.22
CA ILE A 114 -10.73 4.42 11.33
C ILE A 114 -9.41 4.03 12.02
N VAL A 115 -8.76 4.98 12.71
CA VAL A 115 -7.53 4.69 13.48
C VAL A 115 -7.80 3.64 14.55
N PHE A 116 -8.91 3.75 15.30
CA PHE A 116 -9.27 2.75 16.30
C PHE A 116 -9.52 1.38 15.69
N LEU A 117 -10.30 1.31 14.61
CA LEU A 117 -10.57 0.04 13.92
C LEU A 117 -9.28 -0.61 13.40
N ASN A 118 -8.35 0.18 12.88
CA ASN A 118 -7.04 -0.32 12.45
C ASN A 118 -6.24 -0.90 13.62
N VAL A 119 -6.18 -0.21 14.77
CA VAL A 119 -5.48 -0.70 15.97
C VAL A 119 -6.08 -2.01 16.47
N PHE A 120 -7.41 -2.10 16.58
CA PHE A 120 -8.07 -3.35 16.99
C PHE A 120 -7.85 -4.47 15.99
N SER A 121 -7.86 -4.16 14.69
CA SER A 121 -7.56 -5.13 13.63
C SER A 121 -6.14 -5.66 13.74
N VAL A 122 -5.16 -4.80 14.05
CA VAL A 122 -3.76 -5.19 14.29
C VAL A 122 -3.65 -6.12 15.50
N ILE A 123 -4.30 -5.80 16.62
CA ILE A 123 -4.31 -6.66 17.81
C ILE A 123 -4.94 -8.01 17.48
N GLY A 124 -6.08 -8.01 16.78
CA GLY A 124 -6.76 -9.22 16.34
C GLY A 124 -5.90 -10.09 15.43
N LEU A 125 -5.20 -9.49 14.46
CA LEU A 125 -4.29 -10.21 13.56
C LEU A 125 -3.09 -10.81 14.29
N VAL A 126 -2.50 -10.09 15.25
CA VAL A 126 -1.36 -10.62 16.01
C VAL A 126 -1.82 -11.78 16.91
N LEU A 127 -2.90 -11.62 17.67
CA LEU A 127 -3.41 -12.67 18.56
C LEU A 127 -3.92 -13.88 17.78
N GLY A 128 -4.70 -13.64 16.72
CA GLY A 128 -5.18 -14.69 15.81
C GLY A 128 -4.02 -15.40 15.11
N GLY A 129 -3.01 -14.66 14.66
CA GLY A 129 -1.80 -15.21 14.06
C GLY A 129 -1.03 -16.12 15.02
N ILE A 130 -0.91 -15.76 16.30
CA ILE A 130 -0.31 -16.63 17.33
C ILE A 130 -1.13 -17.90 17.50
N TYR A 131 -2.45 -17.77 17.64
CA TYR A 131 -3.35 -18.91 17.80
C TYR A 131 -3.25 -19.90 16.64
N PHE A 132 -3.41 -19.44 15.40
CA PHE A 132 -3.33 -20.30 14.21
C PHE A 132 -1.93 -20.86 13.97
N ALA A 133 -0.88 -20.12 14.34
CA ALA A 133 0.48 -20.64 14.20
C ALA A 133 0.79 -21.77 15.20
N ILE A 134 0.17 -21.75 16.38
CA ILE A 134 0.27 -22.85 17.34
C ILE A 134 -0.56 -24.04 16.85
N ASP A 135 -1.80 -23.80 16.43
CA ASP A 135 -2.74 -24.84 15.99
C ASP A 135 -2.21 -25.61 14.76
N GLU A 136 -1.78 -24.88 13.74
CA GLU A 136 -1.24 -25.45 12.49
C GLU A 136 0.28 -25.72 12.57
N SER A 137 0.92 -25.43 13.71
CA SER A 137 2.38 -25.54 13.91
C SER A 137 3.20 -24.87 12.78
N SER A 138 2.73 -23.73 12.27
CA SER A 138 3.26 -23.08 11.07
C SER A 138 3.66 -21.63 11.33
N LEU A 139 4.97 -21.38 11.33
CA LEU A 139 5.53 -20.03 11.44
C LEU A 139 5.12 -19.13 10.27
N THR A 140 4.88 -19.71 9.09
CA THR A 140 4.47 -18.98 7.89
C THR A 140 3.14 -18.25 8.10
N ILE A 141 2.19 -18.87 8.82
CA ILE A 141 0.90 -18.26 9.13
C ILE A 141 1.09 -17.06 10.05
N PHE A 142 1.90 -17.20 11.11
CA PHE A 142 2.23 -16.09 12.00
C PHE A 142 2.86 -14.92 11.25
N LEU A 143 3.86 -15.20 10.40
CA LEU A 143 4.53 -14.17 9.60
C LEU A 143 3.58 -13.49 8.61
N GLY A 144 2.65 -14.24 8.00
CA GLY A 144 1.61 -13.68 7.14
C GLY A 144 0.69 -12.72 7.87
N CYS A 145 0.20 -13.11 9.05
CA CYS A 145 -0.63 -12.26 9.90
C CYS A 145 0.14 -11.02 10.40
N LEU A 146 1.41 -11.18 10.77
CA LEU A 146 2.27 -10.08 11.18
C LEU A 146 2.50 -9.08 10.03
N ALA A 147 2.76 -9.58 8.82
CA ALA A 147 2.88 -8.74 7.63
C ALA A 147 1.59 -7.96 7.37
N ALA A 148 0.43 -8.62 7.41
CA ALA A 148 -0.88 -7.97 7.27
C ALA A 148 -1.11 -6.90 8.35
N ALA A 149 -0.73 -7.18 9.60
CA ALA A 149 -0.83 -6.23 10.70
C ALA A 149 0.02 -4.97 10.43
N VAL A 150 1.26 -5.13 9.94
CA VAL A 150 2.10 -4.00 9.54
C VAL A 150 1.45 -3.19 8.41
N LEU A 151 0.81 -3.83 7.43
CA LEU A 151 0.12 -3.11 6.34
C LEU A 151 -1.05 -2.26 6.85
N ILE A 152 -1.87 -2.81 7.75
CA ILE A 152 -2.97 -2.06 8.37
C ILE A 152 -2.42 -0.89 9.19
N LEU A 153 -1.35 -1.14 9.95
CA LEU A 153 -0.67 -0.11 10.73
C LEU A 153 -0.16 1.04 9.84
N LEU A 154 0.47 0.72 8.71
CA LEU A 154 0.91 1.72 7.72
C LEU A 154 -0.27 2.51 7.14
N SER A 155 -1.40 1.87 6.86
CA SER A 155 -2.61 2.56 6.37
C SER A 155 -3.15 3.62 7.34
N THR A 156 -2.72 3.60 8.60
CA THR A 156 -3.13 4.57 9.63
C THR A 156 -2.43 5.92 9.48
N VAL A 157 -1.25 5.99 8.84
CA VAL A 157 -0.49 7.26 8.73
C VAL A 157 -1.22 8.32 7.91
N PRO A 158 -1.78 8.02 6.72
CA PRO A 158 -2.56 9.00 5.96
C PRO A 158 -3.86 9.40 6.65
N VAL A 159 -4.43 8.52 7.47
CA VAL A 159 -5.64 8.81 8.25
C VAL A 159 -5.32 9.79 9.39
N LEU A 160 -4.17 9.63 10.05
CA LEU A 160 -3.68 10.54 11.10
C LEU A 160 -3.21 11.90 10.56
N ASN A 161 -2.78 11.94 9.30
CA ASN A 161 -2.26 13.13 8.63
C ASN A 161 -2.99 13.36 7.29
N PRO A 162 -4.30 13.69 7.30
CA PRO A 162 -5.15 13.71 6.10
C PRO A 162 -4.66 14.68 5.00
N HIS A 163 -3.89 15.71 5.36
CA HIS A 163 -3.34 16.65 4.39
C HIS A 163 -2.36 16.00 3.40
N ILE A 164 -1.68 14.90 3.76
CA ILE A 164 -0.74 14.21 2.87
C ILE A 164 -1.46 13.52 1.69
N ILE A 165 -2.74 13.20 1.87
CA ILE A 165 -3.64 12.67 0.83
C ILE A 165 -4.61 13.74 0.31
N ASN A 166 -4.28 15.02 0.48
CA ASN A 166 -5.10 16.14 0.00
C ASN A 166 -6.56 16.05 0.48
N MET A 167 -6.73 15.74 1.77
CA MET A 167 -8.03 15.71 2.44
C MET A 167 -8.15 16.85 3.44
N SER A 168 -9.27 17.58 3.38
CA SER A 168 -9.57 18.71 4.26
C SER A 168 -10.79 18.43 5.14
N ILE A 169 -10.74 18.83 6.40
CA ILE A 169 -11.90 18.76 7.31
C ILE A 169 -12.69 20.05 7.15
N SER A 170 -13.96 19.97 6.73
CA SER A 170 -14.82 21.12 6.48
C SER A 170 -16.24 20.86 6.95
N THR A 171 -16.74 21.71 7.84
CA THR A 171 -18.10 21.65 8.41
C THR A 171 -19.21 21.85 7.38
N ASN A 172 -18.87 22.30 6.17
CA ASN A 172 -19.81 22.47 5.06
C ASN A 172 -19.96 21.20 4.21
N SER A 173 -19.27 20.11 4.57
CA SER A 173 -19.42 18.81 3.90
C SER A 173 -20.72 18.13 4.32
N GLY A 174 -21.53 17.72 3.34
CA GLY A 174 -22.71 16.89 3.55
C GLY A 174 -22.38 15.40 3.64
N ALA A 175 -23.39 14.58 3.92
CA ALA A 175 -23.24 13.13 4.02
C ALA A 175 -22.69 12.48 2.74
N ALA A 176 -23.02 13.03 1.56
CA ALA A 176 -22.52 12.56 0.27
C ALA A 176 -21.00 12.76 0.14
N SER A 177 -20.49 13.94 0.52
CA SER A 177 -19.05 14.21 0.54
C SER A 177 -18.33 13.36 1.58
N ASP A 178 -18.96 13.05 2.72
CA ASP A 178 -18.37 12.18 3.74
C ASP A 178 -18.20 10.75 3.23
N LEU A 179 -19.21 10.20 2.54
CA LEU A 179 -19.13 8.86 1.93
C LEU A 179 -18.00 8.79 0.90
N VAL A 180 -17.92 9.78 0.01
CA VAL A 180 -16.85 9.87 -0.99
C VAL A 180 -15.50 10.07 -0.33
N GLY A 181 -15.43 10.85 0.76
CA GLY A 181 -14.26 11.02 1.59
C GLY A 181 -13.74 9.69 2.13
N ILE A 182 -14.62 8.86 2.71
CA ILE A 182 -14.26 7.53 3.25
C ILE A 182 -13.67 6.62 2.16
N ILE A 183 -14.31 6.56 0.98
CA ILE A 183 -13.81 5.78 -0.16
C ILE A 183 -12.45 6.33 -0.62
N ALA A 184 -12.34 7.66 -0.74
CA ALA A 184 -11.14 8.32 -1.19
C ALA A 184 -9.95 8.12 -0.26
N ILE A 185 -10.15 8.03 1.07
CA ILE A 185 -9.06 7.72 2.03
C ILE A 185 -8.36 6.42 1.62
N SER A 186 -9.13 5.37 1.38
CA SER A 186 -8.58 4.04 1.04
C SER A 186 -7.82 4.07 -0.27
N LEU A 187 -8.40 4.68 -1.31
CA LEU A 187 -7.78 4.76 -2.64
C LEU A 187 -6.53 5.64 -2.66
N LYS A 188 -6.58 6.81 -2.01
CA LYS A 188 -5.44 7.72 -1.95
C LYS A 188 -4.32 7.20 -1.05
N THR A 189 -4.65 6.41 -0.03
CA THR A 189 -3.65 5.69 0.78
C THR A 189 -2.88 4.69 -0.09
N LEU A 190 -3.55 3.96 -0.98
CA LEU A 190 -2.87 3.09 -1.96
C LEU A 190 -1.98 3.89 -2.91
N LEU A 191 -2.46 5.02 -3.45
CA LEU A 191 -1.64 5.89 -4.29
C LEU A 191 -0.40 6.41 -3.54
N TYR A 192 -0.58 6.84 -2.29
CA TYR A 192 0.48 7.39 -1.44
C TYR A 192 1.59 6.36 -1.21
N TYR A 193 1.20 5.13 -0.89
CA TYR A 193 2.14 4.03 -0.68
C TYR A 193 2.58 3.30 -1.94
N SER A 194 2.14 3.73 -3.14
CA SER A 194 2.46 3.06 -4.41
C SER A 194 3.97 2.84 -4.58
N LYS A 195 4.78 3.82 -4.18
CA LYS A 195 6.24 3.73 -4.23
C LYS A 195 6.81 2.77 -3.21
N LEU A 196 6.39 2.87 -1.95
CA LEU A 196 6.84 1.98 -0.88
C LEU A 196 6.55 0.51 -1.23
N PHE A 197 5.32 0.20 -1.64
CA PHE A 197 4.92 -1.16 -1.98
C PHE A 197 5.63 -1.68 -3.22
N SER A 198 5.74 -0.88 -4.28
CA SER A 198 6.52 -1.23 -5.47
C SER A 198 7.94 -1.65 -5.09
N ARG A 199 8.65 -0.82 -4.30
CA ARG A 199 10.03 -1.11 -3.91
C ARG A 199 10.14 -2.35 -3.01
N LEU A 200 9.22 -2.56 -2.07
CA LEU A 200 9.22 -3.77 -1.23
C LEU A 200 9.01 -5.04 -2.07
N VAL A 201 8.06 -5.02 -3.00
CA VAL A 201 7.78 -6.17 -3.88
C VAL A 201 8.99 -6.46 -4.79
N ILE A 202 9.65 -5.42 -5.31
CA ILE A 202 10.89 -5.58 -6.08
C ILE A 202 11.98 -6.23 -5.22
N ILE A 203 12.14 -5.82 -3.96
CA ILE A 203 13.10 -6.43 -3.03
C ILE A 203 12.80 -7.91 -2.82
N VAL A 204 11.55 -8.27 -2.53
CA VAL A 204 11.14 -9.66 -2.33
C VAL A 204 11.40 -10.50 -3.58
N GLY A 205 11.02 -10.01 -4.76
CA GLY A 205 11.29 -10.69 -6.03
C GLY A 205 12.78 -10.87 -6.29
N GLY A 206 13.59 -9.85 -6.02
CA GLY A 206 15.05 -9.91 -6.13
C GLY A 206 15.68 -10.95 -5.21
N VAL A 207 15.24 -11.03 -3.95
CA VAL A 207 15.72 -12.05 -3.00
C VAL A 207 15.37 -13.46 -3.46
N ILE A 208 14.13 -13.68 -3.94
CA ILE A 208 13.71 -14.98 -4.48
C ILE A 208 14.55 -15.37 -5.70
N MET A 209 14.89 -14.41 -6.57
CA MET A 209 15.78 -14.64 -7.71
C MET A 209 17.20 -15.05 -7.28
N VAL A 210 17.75 -14.42 -6.24
CA VAL A 210 19.05 -14.83 -5.66
C VAL A 210 18.99 -16.26 -5.14
N ILE A 211 17.95 -16.60 -4.38
CA ILE A 211 17.75 -17.97 -3.86
C ILE A 211 17.63 -18.98 -5.00
N ALA A 212 16.89 -18.65 -6.06
CA ALA A 212 16.76 -19.48 -7.25
C ALA A 212 18.11 -19.68 -7.98
N ALA A 213 18.92 -18.62 -8.08
CA ALA A 213 20.26 -18.71 -8.67
C ALA A 213 21.17 -19.68 -7.91
N PHE A 214 21.18 -19.60 -6.57
CA PHE A 214 21.95 -20.53 -5.73
C PHE A 214 21.41 -21.96 -5.80
N GLY A 215 20.10 -22.15 -5.79
CA GLY A 215 19.51 -23.47 -5.93
C GLY A 215 19.82 -24.12 -7.29
N ALA A 216 19.89 -23.33 -8.36
CA ALA A 216 20.26 -23.82 -9.69
C ALA A 216 21.71 -24.35 -9.73
N LEU A 217 22.63 -23.68 -9.01
CA LEU A 217 24.00 -24.15 -8.81
C LEU A 217 24.04 -25.46 -8.03
N ALA A 218 23.17 -25.62 -7.04
CA ALA A 218 23.01 -26.83 -6.22
C ALA A 218 22.18 -27.95 -6.89
N GLU A 219 21.81 -27.78 -8.16
CA GLU A 219 21.04 -28.77 -8.96
C GLU A 219 19.62 -29.05 -8.44
N ASP A 220 19.05 -28.14 -7.64
CA ASP A 220 17.67 -28.24 -7.17
C ASP A 220 16.69 -27.88 -8.30
N MET A 221 15.95 -28.87 -8.81
CA MET A 221 14.93 -28.68 -9.86
C MET A 221 13.85 -27.66 -9.49
N SER A 222 13.56 -27.45 -8.20
CA SER A 222 12.59 -26.44 -7.75
C SER A 222 13.05 -25.00 -8.03
N SER A 223 14.34 -24.80 -8.31
CA SER A 223 14.95 -23.50 -8.57
C SER A 223 14.45 -22.84 -9.84
N ILE A 224 14.06 -23.62 -10.86
CA ILE A 224 13.47 -23.08 -12.09
C ILE A 224 12.14 -22.39 -11.75
N MET A 225 11.27 -23.07 -11.02
CA MET A 225 9.97 -22.54 -10.61
C MET A 225 10.13 -21.32 -9.70
N ARG A 226 11.09 -21.37 -8.75
CA ARG A 226 11.42 -20.21 -7.90
C ARG A 226 11.92 -19.02 -8.73
N GLY A 227 12.73 -19.26 -9.77
CA GLY A 227 13.20 -18.21 -10.67
C GLY A 227 12.07 -17.55 -11.45
N VAL A 228 11.15 -18.35 -12.00
CA VAL A 228 9.95 -17.81 -12.68
C VAL A 228 9.09 -17.00 -11.72
N ASN A 229 8.86 -17.49 -10.51
CA ASN A 229 8.11 -16.77 -9.48
C ASN A 229 8.80 -15.47 -9.06
N GLY A 230 10.12 -15.49 -8.86
CA GLY A 230 10.92 -14.31 -8.53
C GLY A 230 10.83 -13.23 -9.62
N LEU A 231 10.92 -13.64 -10.89
CA LEU A 231 10.76 -12.74 -12.03
C LEU A 231 9.33 -12.17 -12.11
N ALA A 232 8.30 -12.99 -11.91
CA ALA A 232 6.92 -12.53 -11.90
C ALA A 232 6.67 -11.50 -10.78
N ILE A 233 7.17 -11.77 -9.57
CA ILE A 233 7.06 -10.84 -8.43
C ILE A 233 7.80 -9.53 -8.72
N LEU A 234 9.01 -9.59 -9.30
CA LEU A 234 9.74 -8.39 -9.75
C LEU A 234 8.89 -7.55 -10.71
N MET A 235 8.31 -8.19 -11.73
CA MET A 235 7.47 -7.50 -12.72
C MET A 235 6.23 -6.89 -12.08
N VAL A 236 5.55 -7.60 -11.16
CA VAL A 236 4.44 -7.04 -10.39
C VAL A 236 4.90 -5.81 -9.60
N GLY A 237 6.09 -5.83 -9.00
CA GLY A 237 6.66 -4.69 -8.30
C GLY A 237 6.87 -3.48 -9.21
N PHE A 238 7.44 -3.65 -10.39
CA PHE A 238 7.64 -2.56 -11.36
C PHE A 238 6.32 -1.98 -11.90
N PHE A 239 5.33 -2.82 -12.18
CA PHE A 239 4.05 -2.36 -12.70
C PHE A 239 3.04 -2.00 -11.60
N TYR A 240 3.37 -2.20 -10.32
CA TYR A 240 2.51 -1.86 -9.19
C TYR A 240 1.94 -0.43 -9.22
N PRO A 241 2.74 0.64 -9.43
CA PRO A 241 2.16 1.99 -9.48
C PRO A 241 1.23 2.19 -10.68
N VAL A 242 1.44 1.48 -11.79
CA VAL A 242 0.52 1.49 -12.94
C VAL A 242 -0.82 0.87 -12.55
N ILE A 243 -0.78 -0.31 -11.93
CA ILE A 243 -1.96 -1.03 -11.47
C ILE A 243 -2.76 -0.17 -10.49
N VAL A 244 -2.09 0.39 -9.48
CA VAL A 244 -2.70 1.23 -8.45
C VAL A 244 -3.28 2.53 -9.04
N TYR A 245 -2.60 3.15 -10.00
CA TYR A 245 -3.10 4.34 -10.68
C TYR A 245 -4.36 4.06 -11.51
N ILE A 246 -4.36 2.98 -12.31
CA ILE A 246 -5.53 2.58 -13.11
C ILE A 246 -6.69 2.23 -12.18
N TRP A 247 -6.42 1.48 -11.11
CA TRP A 247 -7.42 1.12 -10.10
C TRP A 247 -8.03 2.36 -9.45
N PHE A 248 -7.21 3.34 -9.10
CA PHE A 248 -7.67 4.63 -8.61
C PHE A 248 -8.61 5.31 -9.61
N LEU A 249 -8.21 5.42 -10.89
CA LEU A 249 -9.05 6.07 -11.90
C LEU A 249 -10.43 5.41 -12.02
N LEU A 250 -10.47 4.08 -12.04
CA LEU A 250 -11.72 3.33 -12.20
C LEU A 250 -12.67 3.54 -11.01
N ILE A 251 -12.17 3.40 -9.78
CA ILE A 251 -13.03 3.50 -8.59
C ILE A 251 -13.36 4.97 -8.28
N PHE A 252 -12.40 5.87 -8.47
CA PHE A 252 -12.63 7.29 -8.21
C PHE A 252 -13.65 7.88 -9.19
N ALA A 253 -13.67 7.43 -10.44
CA ALA A 253 -14.74 7.79 -11.39
C ALA A 253 -16.14 7.37 -10.88
N ILE A 254 -16.27 6.20 -10.26
CA ILE A 254 -17.53 5.77 -9.62
C ILE A 254 -17.87 6.68 -8.43
N ALA A 255 -16.87 7.04 -7.62
CA ALA A 255 -17.06 7.95 -6.48
C ALA A 255 -17.51 9.34 -6.93
N ASP A 256 -16.97 9.87 -8.03
CA ASP A 256 -17.38 11.15 -8.61
C ASP A 256 -18.83 11.09 -9.15
N ILE A 257 -19.22 9.98 -9.79
CA ILE A 257 -20.61 9.76 -10.22
C ILE A 257 -21.54 9.74 -9.01
N LEU A 258 -21.18 9.02 -7.94
CA LEU A 258 -21.95 8.98 -6.70
C LEU A 258 -22.09 10.37 -6.07
N LEU A 259 -21.01 11.15 -6.04
CA LEU A 259 -21.04 12.53 -5.55
C LEU A 259 -22.02 13.38 -6.37
N ALA A 260 -21.92 13.31 -7.70
CA ALA A 260 -22.77 14.05 -8.61
C ALA A 260 -24.25 13.70 -8.38
N VAL A 261 -24.60 12.41 -8.35
CA VAL A 261 -25.99 11.95 -8.13
C VAL A 261 -26.53 12.38 -6.77
N LEU A 262 -25.74 12.21 -5.70
CA LEU A 262 -26.20 12.54 -4.35
C LEU A 262 -26.26 14.05 -4.10
N SER A 263 -25.41 14.84 -4.75
CA SER A 263 -25.38 16.31 -4.63
C SER A 263 -26.57 17.01 -5.29
N ILE A 264 -27.24 16.38 -6.27
CA ILE A 264 -28.45 16.94 -6.92
C ILE A 264 -29.55 17.23 -5.88
N LYS A 265 -29.63 16.40 -4.82
CA LYS A 265 -30.61 16.59 -3.74
C LYS A 265 -30.33 17.84 -2.90
N ASP A 266 -29.07 18.20 -2.71
CA ASP A 266 -28.65 19.39 -1.96
C ASP A 266 -28.86 20.68 -2.77
N ILE A 267 -28.83 20.60 -4.12
CA ILE A 267 -29.11 21.74 -5.00
C ILE A 267 -30.59 22.08 -4.97
N ASN A 268 -31.47 21.07 -5.10
CA ASN A 268 -32.92 21.30 -5.10
C ASN A 268 -33.42 21.89 -3.77
N THR A 269 -32.90 21.43 -2.64
CA THR A 269 -33.28 21.96 -1.31
C THR A 269 -32.84 23.42 -1.08
N LYS A 270 -31.68 23.84 -1.62
CA LYS A 270 -31.25 25.25 -1.56
C LYS A 270 -32.05 26.17 -2.48
N VAL A 271 -32.57 25.65 -3.59
CA VAL A 271 -33.44 26.42 -4.51
C VAL A 271 -34.80 26.68 -3.89
N ASP A 272 -35.35 25.71 -3.14
CA ASP A 272 -36.62 25.88 -2.44
C ASP A 272 -36.52 26.87 -1.27
N GLN A 273 -35.43 26.85 -0.50
CA GLN A 273 -35.20 27.83 0.59
C GLN A 273 -34.99 29.28 0.12
N LYS A 274 -34.74 29.51 -1.17
CA LYS A 274 -34.54 30.85 -1.74
C LYS A 274 -35.83 31.44 -2.34
N LYS A 275 -36.92 30.67 -2.33
CA LYS A 275 -38.24 31.07 -2.83
C LYS A 275 -39.21 31.47 -1.72
N ASP A 276 -38.84 31.27 -0.46
CA ASP A 276 -39.52 31.79 0.73
C ASP A 276 -38.79 33.04 1.26
#